data_AF-A0A4Z1G2K8-F1
#
_entry.id   AF-A0A4Z1G2K8-F1
#
_cell.length_a   1.000
_cell.length_b   1.000
_cell.length_c   1.000
_cell.angle_alpha   90.00
_cell.angle_beta   90.00
_cell.angle_gamma   90.00
#
_symmetry.space_group_name_H-M   'P 1'
#
loop_
_entity.id
_entity.type
_entity.pdbx_description
1 polymer ?
#
loop_
_entity_poly.entity_id
_entity_poly.type
_entity_poly.pdbx_seq_one_letter_code
_entity_poly.pdbx_strand_id
1 'polypeptide(L)'
;MLSTSTIPQSLNSIHNTFANIVPNHSLGIPISLFAGLATTSLIFLTLRDTPICTTTHVTRVALSESKLDAKTNSHIIPSPLRTQIPTLSHKEISTLPYPPDIFPGARDVPSPYGSTRAYEFGPVTGPKVLLIHGISTPCIALHSLATTLATTHGCRVLLFDLFGRGYSDGVSDLPHDERLYTTQILLVLTSSSLSWVGDGFHILGFSLGGGIAVDFAVAFPKFVKDVILLAPAGLIREEHFGWKGKMMREWWFPDGLWGWILRSRISGAYDGVPNPSFSPPTSTRVSDSQADDEQYGSQGQVDSELTTAVPASSTSTSSDTRLSFDDTPISSLLPHTTVGQVMRWQTQQHQGYANAFASSIMYASISGRKETYKGLWGPWISSVGEEKSEHNKREKILVIVGEHDDVIIAEELEEDLKTAVMERFGTRDDESDIFAEKITWKVIKSAGHEFPITRGEEVASLIGKFLGI
;
A
#
# COMPACT_ATOMS: atom_id res chain seq x y z
N MET A 1 -12.73 -51.98 -4.49
CA MET A 1 -13.02 -52.64 -3.20
C MET A 1 -12.01 -52.15 -2.18
N LEU A 2 -12.41 -51.21 -1.33
CA LEU A 2 -11.58 -50.71 -0.22
C LEU A 2 -12.19 -51.20 1.08
N SER A 3 -11.35 -51.81 1.92
CA SER A 3 -11.70 -52.43 3.20
C SER A 3 -12.02 -51.36 4.24
N THR A 4 -13.16 -51.55 4.91
CA THR A 4 -13.62 -50.81 6.08
C THR A 4 -12.91 -51.25 7.36
N SER A 5 -12.60 -50.28 8.23
CA SER A 5 -12.16 -50.32 9.65
C SER A 5 -10.80 -49.64 9.83
N THR A 6 -10.68 -48.53 10.56
CA THR A 6 -10.87 -48.47 12.02
C THR A 6 -11.23 -47.03 12.44
N ILE A 7 -12.40 -46.84 13.04
CA ILE A 7 -12.83 -45.58 13.67
C ILE A 7 -12.34 -45.59 15.13
N PRO A 8 -11.65 -44.56 15.64
CA PRO A 8 -11.32 -44.50 17.07
C PRO A 8 -12.59 -44.27 17.88
N GLN A 9 -12.87 -45.19 18.81
CA GLN A 9 -13.97 -45.10 19.75
C GLN A 9 -13.64 -44.08 20.84
N SER A 10 -14.46 -43.04 20.94
CA SER A 10 -14.53 -41.99 21.98
C SER A 10 -13.63 -40.74 21.82
N LEU A 11 -14.27 -39.59 22.11
CA LEU A 11 -13.70 -38.23 22.12
C LEU A 11 -12.44 -38.08 22.99
N ASN A 12 -12.27 -38.93 24.01
CA ASN A 12 -11.08 -38.92 24.87
C ASN A 12 -9.81 -39.40 24.16
N SER A 13 -9.93 -40.20 23.09
CA SER A 13 -8.76 -40.68 22.34
C SER A 13 -8.14 -39.60 21.44
N ILE A 14 -8.95 -38.66 20.93
CA ILE A 14 -8.48 -37.56 20.07
C ILE A 14 -7.70 -36.52 20.89
N HIS A 15 -8.12 -36.31 22.15
CA HIS A 15 -7.48 -35.36 23.06
C HIS A 15 -6.07 -35.81 23.50
N ASN A 16 -5.82 -37.12 23.62
CA ASN A 16 -4.50 -37.65 23.97
C ASN A 16 -3.52 -37.69 22.80
N THR A 17 -4.00 -37.83 21.56
CA THR A 17 -3.13 -37.76 20.37
C THR A 17 -2.67 -36.32 20.09
N PHE A 18 -3.51 -35.31 20.37
CA PHE A 18 -3.13 -33.90 20.22
C PHE A 18 -2.22 -33.38 21.34
N ALA A 19 -2.36 -33.90 22.58
CA ALA A 19 -1.55 -33.47 23.72
C ALA A 19 -0.06 -33.89 23.63
N ASN A 20 0.27 -34.89 22.80
CA ASN A 20 1.64 -35.41 22.65
C ASN A 20 2.41 -34.85 21.45
N ILE A 21 1.82 -33.95 20.65
CA ILE A 21 2.44 -33.39 19.43
C ILE A 21 2.90 -31.93 19.62
N VAL A 22 2.50 -31.26 20.70
CA VAL A 22 2.89 -29.87 20.99
C VAL A 22 3.55 -29.82 22.36
N PRO A 23 4.86 -29.50 22.46
CA PRO A 23 5.48 -29.19 23.74
C PRO A 23 4.75 -27.97 24.33
N ASN A 24 4.11 -28.18 25.47
CA ASN A 24 3.59 -27.11 26.31
C ASN A 24 4.74 -26.14 26.60
N HIS A 25 4.65 -24.92 26.09
CA HIS A 25 4.99 -23.63 26.70
C HIS A 25 5.07 -22.60 25.55
N SER A 26 4.33 -21.48 25.68
CA SER A 26 4.46 -20.19 24.95
C SER A 26 3.20 -19.65 24.24
N LEU A 27 2.02 -20.26 24.39
CA LEU A 27 0.79 -19.66 23.85
C LEU A 27 -0.24 -19.52 24.97
N GLY A 28 -0.33 -18.34 25.57
CA GLY A 28 -1.34 -17.97 26.58
C GLY A 28 -2.76 -17.87 26.02
N ILE A 29 -3.19 -18.87 25.23
CA ILE A 29 -4.55 -18.99 24.70
C ILE A 29 -5.16 -20.28 25.29
N PRO A 30 -6.32 -20.22 25.97
CA PRO A 30 -6.95 -21.41 26.52
C PRO A 30 -7.39 -22.37 25.41
N ILE A 31 -7.01 -23.65 25.55
CA ILE A 31 -7.26 -24.77 24.63
C ILE A 31 -8.76 -24.95 24.29
N SER A 32 -9.66 -24.42 25.13
CA SER A 32 -11.11 -24.44 24.90
C SER A 32 -11.56 -23.72 23.63
N LEU A 33 -10.79 -22.74 23.12
CA LEU A 33 -11.13 -22.01 21.89
C LEU A 33 -10.91 -22.87 20.62
N PHE A 34 -9.96 -23.81 20.64
CA PHE A 34 -9.67 -24.69 19.51
C PHE A 34 -10.71 -25.81 19.35
N ALA A 35 -11.32 -26.27 20.45
CA ALA A 35 -12.36 -27.32 20.40
C ALA A 35 -13.69 -26.82 19.80
N GLY A 36 -14.01 -25.52 19.91
CA GLY A 36 -15.23 -24.92 19.37
C GLY A 36 -15.25 -24.73 17.84
N LEU A 37 -14.08 -24.58 17.21
CA LEU A 37 -13.96 -24.37 15.76
C LEU A 37 -13.95 -25.68 14.97
N ALA A 38 -13.44 -26.76 15.57
CA ALA A 38 -13.46 -28.09 14.94
C ALA A 38 -14.88 -28.70 14.88
N THR A 39 -15.73 -28.38 15.87
CA THR A 39 -17.10 -28.91 15.95
C THR A 39 -18.06 -28.23 14.97
N THR A 40 -17.86 -26.94 14.67
CA THR A 40 -18.65 -26.20 13.66
C THR A 40 -18.34 -26.63 12.22
N SER A 41 -17.09 -27.04 11.95
CA SER A 41 -16.67 -27.52 10.62
C SER A 41 -17.23 -28.90 10.26
N LEU A 42 -17.46 -29.77 11.26
CA LEU A 42 -18.02 -31.10 11.05
C LEU A 42 -19.54 -31.08 10.74
N ILE A 43 -20.25 -30.05 11.21
CA ILE A 43 -21.68 -29.86 10.93
C ILE A 43 -21.89 -29.39 9.47
N PHE A 44 -21.03 -28.52 8.95
CA PHE A 44 -21.11 -28.07 7.56
C PHE A 44 -20.74 -29.15 6.53
N LEU A 45 -19.89 -30.10 6.91
CA LEU A 45 -19.51 -31.21 6.02
C LEU A 45 -20.53 -32.35 5.99
N THR A 46 -21.36 -32.50 7.03
CA THR A 46 -22.40 -33.56 7.08
C THR A 46 -23.72 -33.16 6.41
N LEU A 47 -23.95 -31.86 6.17
CA LEU A 47 -25.17 -31.36 5.50
C LEU A 47 -25.03 -31.24 3.97
N ARG A 48 -23.82 -31.47 3.41
CA ARG A 48 -23.57 -31.32 1.97
C ARG A 48 -23.94 -32.56 1.13
N ASP A 49 -24.17 -33.71 1.77
CA ASP A 49 -24.41 -35.00 1.08
C ASP A 49 -25.81 -35.58 1.35
N THR A 50 -26.87 -34.83 1.02
CA THR A 50 -28.20 -35.43 0.80
C THR A 50 -28.82 -34.94 -0.50
N PRO A 51 -29.14 -35.84 -1.46
CA PRO A 51 -29.86 -35.46 -2.66
C PRO A 51 -31.36 -35.66 -2.43
N ILE A 52 -32.16 -34.59 -2.49
CA ILE A 52 -33.62 -34.70 -2.64
C ILE A 52 -34.04 -33.90 -3.87
N CYS A 53 -34.31 -34.67 -4.93
CA CYS A 53 -35.08 -34.26 -6.08
C CYS A 53 -36.56 -34.17 -5.68
N THR A 54 -37.24 -33.07 -5.97
CA THR A 54 -38.60 -33.09 -6.54
C THR A 54 -38.99 -31.70 -7.06
N THR A 55 -39.47 -31.72 -8.29
CA THR A 55 -40.05 -30.61 -9.05
C THR A 55 -41.45 -30.28 -8.54
N THR A 56 -41.78 -28.99 -8.36
CA THR A 56 -43.12 -28.46 -8.67
C THR A 56 -43.08 -26.94 -8.80
N HIS A 57 -43.52 -26.48 -9.96
CA HIS A 57 -43.84 -25.09 -10.28
C HIS A 57 -44.96 -24.57 -9.37
N VAL A 58 -44.76 -23.41 -8.71
CA VAL A 58 -45.84 -22.44 -8.48
C VAL A 58 -45.27 -21.04 -8.64
N THR A 59 -45.61 -20.41 -9.76
CA THR A 59 -45.44 -18.99 -10.01
C THR A 59 -46.35 -18.22 -9.05
N ARG A 60 -45.80 -17.51 -8.07
CA ARG A 60 -46.53 -16.48 -7.33
C ARG A 60 -45.73 -15.20 -7.35
N VAL A 61 -46.09 -14.33 -8.29
CA VAL A 61 -45.73 -12.92 -8.30
C VAL A 61 -46.33 -12.31 -7.03
N ALA A 62 -45.51 -12.20 -5.99
CA ALA A 62 -45.78 -11.34 -4.86
C ALA A 62 -44.93 -10.09 -5.07
N LEU A 63 -45.58 -9.01 -5.48
CA LEU A 63 -45.08 -7.65 -5.30
C LEU A 63 -44.94 -7.42 -3.79
N SER A 64 -43.84 -7.89 -3.24
CA SER A 64 -43.33 -7.41 -1.97
C SER A 64 -42.52 -6.18 -2.32
N GLU A 65 -43.07 -4.99 -2.08
CA GLU A 65 -42.25 -3.82 -1.83
C GLU A 65 -41.31 -4.20 -0.68
N SER A 66 -40.12 -4.72 -1.01
CA SER A 66 -39.04 -4.70 -0.05
C SER A 66 -38.74 -3.22 0.13
N LYS A 67 -39.22 -2.67 1.25
CA LYS A 67 -38.42 -1.71 1.98
C LYS A 67 -37.05 -2.36 2.11
N LEU A 68 -36.16 -2.01 1.19
CA LEU A 68 -34.75 -2.22 1.34
C LEU A 68 -34.44 -1.42 2.60
N ASP A 69 -34.36 -2.11 3.74
CA ASP A 69 -33.74 -1.58 4.93
C ASP A 69 -32.27 -1.35 4.55
N ALA A 70 -32.02 -0.19 3.93
CA ALA A 70 -30.71 0.37 3.68
C ALA A 70 -30.13 0.80 5.03
N LYS A 71 -29.76 -0.20 5.82
CA LYS A 71 -29.04 -0.05 7.08
C LYS A 71 -27.82 -0.96 7.08
N THR A 72 -27.15 -1.07 5.94
CA THR A 72 -25.72 -1.34 5.95
C THR A 72 -25.08 -0.03 6.39
N ASN A 73 -24.83 0.13 7.69
CA ASN A 73 -24.09 1.28 8.19
C ASN A 73 -22.69 1.20 7.55
N SER A 74 -22.42 2.02 6.54
CA SER A 74 -21.05 2.20 6.04
C SER A 74 -20.19 2.57 7.24
N HIS A 75 -19.20 1.75 7.57
CA HIS A 75 -18.35 2.01 8.73
C HIS A 75 -17.22 2.95 8.34
N ILE A 76 -17.58 4.23 8.22
CA ILE A 76 -16.64 5.34 8.00
C ILE A 76 -15.99 5.69 9.34
N ILE A 77 -14.66 5.67 9.37
CA ILE A 77 -13.87 6.11 10.52
C ILE A 77 -13.40 7.54 10.26
N PRO A 78 -13.86 8.55 11.04
CA PRO A 78 -13.47 9.94 10.81
C PRO A 78 -11.95 10.17 10.89
N SER A 79 -11.42 10.96 9.96
CA SER A 79 -10.00 11.31 9.90
C SER A 79 -9.59 12.32 10.98
N PRO A 80 -8.27 12.48 11.24
CA PRO A 80 -7.72 13.54 12.09
C PRO A 80 -8.19 14.95 11.75
N LEU A 81 -8.61 15.20 10.50
CA LEU A 81 -9.14 16.50 10.09
C LEU A 81 -10.43 16.84 10.83
N ARG A 82 -11.22 15.82 11.20
CA ARG A 82 -12.48 15.96 11.94
C ARG A 82 -12.31 15.71 13.43
N THR A 83 -11.38 14.85 13.82
CA THR A 83 -11.24 14.40 15.22
C THR A 83 -10.18 15.17 16.00
N GLN A 84 -9.13 15.65 15.34
CA GLN A 84 -7.98 16.32 15.98
C GLN A 84 -7.93 17.82 15.64
N ILE A 85 -7.97 18.19 14.37
CA ILE A 85 -7.75 19.60 13.95
C ILE A 85 -8.67 20.61 14.66
N PRO A 86 -9.99 20.36 14.88
CA PRO A 86 -10.85 21.31 15.56
C PRO A 86 -10.52 21.55 17.05
N THR A 87 -9.71 20.69 17.67
CA THR A 87 -9.33 20.81 19.09
C THR A 87 -8.03 21.58 19.29
N LEU A 88 -7.30 21.88 18.22
CA LEU A 88 -5.98 22.51 18.26
C LEU A 88 -6.05 24.00 17.90
N SER A 89 -5.18 24.79 18.52
CA SER A 89 -4.92 26.18 18.10
C SER A 89 -4.14 26.23 16.79
N HIS A 90 -4.19 27.37 16.09
CA HIS A 90 -3.40 27.59 14.86
C HIS A 90 -1.90 27.33 15.04
N LYS A 91 -1.35 27.69 16.21
CA LYS A 91 0.06 27.45 16.52
C LYS A 91 0.35 25.95 16.62
N GLU A 92 -0.51 25.20 17.31
CA GLU A 92 -0.36 23.74 17.43
C GLU A 92 -0.51 23.03 16.07
N ILE A 93 -1.46 23.47 15.24
CA ILE A 93 -1.64 22.94 13.87
C ILE A 93 -0.36 23.11 13.05
N SER A 94 0.27 24.29 13.10
CA SER A 94 1.52 24.55 12.36
C SER A 94 2.72 23.71 12.82
N THR A 95 2.64 23.12 14.02
CA THR A 95 3.68 22.25 14.58
C THR A 95 3.40 20.76 14.40
N LEU A 96 2.27 20.40 13.78
CA LEU A 96 1.97 18.99 13.50
C LEU A 96 3.00 18.41 12.53
N PRO A 97 3.35 17.12 12.65
CA PRO A 97 4.20 16.44 11.67
C PRO A 97 3.64 16.48 10.24
N TYR A 98 2.31 16.58 10.11
CA TYR A 98 1.65 16.79 8.82
C TYR A 98 0.65 17.96 8.94
N PRO A 99 1.08 19.21 8.71
CA PRO A 99 0.16 20.35 8.71
C PRO A 99 -0.85 20.25 7.56
N PRO A 100 -2.15 20.49 7.80
CA PRO A 100 -3.19 20.34 6.77
C PRO A 100 -3.10 21.38 5.64
N ASP A 101 -2.35 22.46 5.85
CA ASP A 101 -2.10 23.55 4.90
C ASP A 101 -0.73 23.47 4.20
N ILE A 102 -0.01 22.35 4.36
CA ILE A 102 1.31 22.15 3.74
C ILE A 102 1.27 22.23 2.20
N PHE A 103 0.14 21.85 1.61
CA PHE A 103 -0.11 21.94 0.18
C PHE A 103 -1.20 22.98 -0.12
N PRO A 104 -1.04 23.76 -1.21
CA PRO A 104 -2.11 24.64 -1.69
C PRO A 104 -3.26 23.85 -2.34
N GLY A 105 -4.43 24.50 -2.46
CA GLY A 105 -5.57 23.93 -3.17
C GLY A 105 -6.20 22.71 -2.50
N ALA A 106 -6.12 22.66 -1.17
CA ALA A 106 -6.72 21.61 -0.38
C ALA A 106 -8.25 21.57 -0.53
N ARG A 107 -8.80 20.36 -0.63
CA ARG A 107 -10.23 20.09 -0.67
C ARG A 107 -10.55 18.77 -0.02
N ASP A 108 -11.76 18.69 0.53
CA ASP A 108 -12.30 17.50 1.13
C ASP A 108 -13.43 16.99 0.22
N VAL A 109 -13.24 15.81 -0.36
CA VAL A 109 -14.11 15.22 -1.38
C VAL A 109 -15.06 14.23 -0.69
N PRO A 110 -16.32 14.60 -0.43
CA PRO A 110 -17.27 13.70 0.21
C PRO A 110 -17.66 12.55 -0.72
N SER A 111 -17.81 11.36 -0.16
CA SER A 111 -18.29 10.18 -0.88
C SER A 111 -19.05 9.23 0.06
N PRO A 112 -19.77 8.22 -0.47
CA PRO A 112 -20.36 7.16 0.35
C PRO A 112 -19.36 6.36 1.19
N TYR A 113 -18.05 6.44 0.89
CA TYR A 113 -16.98 5.76 1.62
C TYR A 113 -16.32 6.66 2.67
N GLY A 114 -16.78 7.91 2.83
CA GLY A 114 -16.11 8.93 3.63
C GLY A 114 -15.44 10.01 2.79
N SER A 115 -14.86 10.99 3.46
CA SER A 115 -14.20 12.13 2.84
C SER A 115 -12.77 11.80 2.43
N THR A 116 -12.36 12.13 1.21
CA THR A 116 -10.96 12.08 0.77
C THR A 116 -10.33 13.46 0.81
N ARG A 117 -9.18 13.60 1.48
CA ARG A 117 -8.35 14.81 1.41
C ARG A 117 -7.57 14.82 0.09
N ALA A 118 -7.78 15.85 -0.72
CA ALA A 118 -7.05 16.05 -1.96
C ALA A 118 -6.46 17.47 -2.05
N TYR A 119 -5.38 17.63 -2.79
CA TYR A 119 -4.71 18.89 -3.03
C TYR A 119 -4.48 19.06 -4.53
N GLU A 120 -4.76 20.24 -5.08
CA GLU A 120 -4.56 20.52 -6.50
C GLU A 120 -4.00 21.91 -6.74
N PHE A 121 -2.84 21.97 -7.41
CA PHE A 121 -2.09 23.20 -7.57
C PHE A 121 -1.18 23.17 -8.81
N GLY A 122 -0.51 24.30 -9.06
CA GLY A 122 0.25 24.53 -10.29
C GLY A 122 -0.60 25.18 -11.39
N PRO A 123 0.00 25.51 -12.55
CA PRO A 123 -0.68 26.23 -13.64
C PRO A 123 -1.92 25.49 -14.14
N VAL A 124 -3.03 26.19 -14.32
CA VAL A 124 -4.32 25.59 -14.77
C VAL A 124 -4.21 24.93 -16.15
N THR A 125 -3.31 25.45 -17.01
CA THR A 125 -3.01 24.93 -18.35
C THR A 125 -1.82 23.96 -18.36
N GLY A 126 -1.25 23.65 -17.21
CA GLY A 126 -0.09 22.78 -17.09
C GLY A 126 -0.41 21.32 -17.43
N PRO A 127 0.60 20.52 -17.85
CA PRO A 127 0.45 19.06 -17.97
C PRO A 127 -0.10 18.46 -16.68
N LYS A 128 -1.19 17.70 -16.77
CA LYS A 128 -1.88 17.14 -15.59
C LYS A 128 -1.13 15.91 -15.08
N VAL A 129 -0.72 15.93 -13.82
CA VAL A 129 -0.02 14.81 -13.16
C VAL A 129 -0.75 14.44 -11.88
N LEU A 130 -1.24 13.20 -11.80
CA LEU A 130 -1.83 12.60 -10.60
C LEU A 130 -0.75 11.82 -9.85
N LEU A 131 -0.52 12.13 -8.56
CA LEU A 131 0.46 11.44 -7.71
C LEU A 131 -0.25 10.59 -6.65
N ILE A 132 0.23 9.36 -6.49
CA ILE A 132 -0.29 8.39 -5.52
C ILE A 132 0.86 7.94 -4.61
N HIS A 133 0.69 8.15 -3.31
CA HIS A 133 1.70 7.83 -2.31
C HIS A 133 1.73 6.34 -1.93
N GLY A 134 2.74 5.96 -1.14
CA GLY A 134 2.96 4.59 -0.68
C GLY A 134 2.02 4.15 0.45
N ILE A 135 2.23 2.95 0.96
CA ILE A 135 1.30 2.33 1.92
C ILE A 135 1.27 3.01 3.29
N SER A 136 2.44 3.38 3.83
CA SER A 136 2.63 3.82 5.22
C SER A 136 2.48 5.32 5.43
N THR A 137 2.86 6.12 4.44
CA THR A 137 2.89 7.58 4.55
C THR A 137 1.64 8.20 3.91
N PRO A 138 1.24 9.42 4.30
CA PRO A 138 0.28 10.21 3.53
C PRO A 138 0.98 10.95 2.38
N CYS A 139 0.22 11.73 1.60
CA CYS A 139 0.71 12.37 0.38
C CYS A 139 1.84 13.40 0.63
N ILE A 140 2.04 13.85 1.87
CA ILE A 140 3.19 14.68 2.27
C ILE A 140 4.55 14.05 1.97
N ALA A 141 4.66 12.72 1.92
CA ALA A 141 5.91 12.05 1.52
C ALA A 141 6.36 12.42 0.11
N LEU A 142 5.43 12.84 -0.76
CA LEU A 142 5.75 13.29 -2.12
C LEU A 142 5.84 14.82 -2.21
N HIS A 143 5.99 15.54 -1.09
CA HIS A 143 5.91 17.00 -1.08
C HIS A 143 6.94 17.67 -1.99
N SER A 144 8.23 17.33 -1.82
CA SER A 144 9.32 17.90 -2.62
C SER A 144 9.07 17.65 -4.11
N LEU A 145 8.83 16.39 -4.49
CA LEU A 145 8.50 16.00 -5.87
C LEU A 145 7.30 16.77 -6.45
N ALA A 146 6.18 16.79 -5.73
CA ALA A 146 4.94 17.42 -6.17
C ALA A 146 5.11 18.94 -6.40
N THR A 147 5.80 19.61 -5.47
CA THR A 147 6.06 21.06 -5.57
C THR A 147 7.04 21.38 -6.69
N THR A 148 8.10 20.58 -6.90
CA THR A 148 9.03 20.77 -8.02
C THR A 148 8.36 20.54 -9.38
N LEU A 149 7.50 19.53 -9.52
CA LEU A 149 6.73 19.33 -10.75
C LEU A 149 5.85 20.54 -11.07
N ALA A 150 5.17 21.12 -10.07
CA ALA A 150 4.32 22.27 -10.28
C ALA A 150 5.11 23.56 -10.58
N THR A 151 6.21 23.80 -9.87
CA THR A 151 6.94 25.08 -9.91
C THR A 151 8.01 25.13 -11.00
N THR A 152 8.77 24.05 -11.20
CA THR A 152 9.88 23.97 -12.16
C THR A 152 9.42 23.46 -13.52
N HIS A 153 8.54 22.46 -13.56
CA HIS A 153 8.07 21.85 -14.81
C HIS A 153 6.67 22.35 -15.24
N GLY A 154 6.07 23.29 -14.50
CA GLY A 154 4.80 23.90 -14.86
C GLY A 154 3.61 22.93 -14.88
N CYS A 155 3.70 21.80 -14.18
CA CYS A 155 2.64 20.79 -14.14
C CYS A 155 1.43 21.28 -13.34
N ARG A 156 0.23 20.83 -13.75
CA ARG A 156 -0.95 20.83 -12.89
C ARG A 156 -0.94 19.55 -12.07
N VAL A 157 -0.68 19.68 -10.78
CA VAL A 157 -0.46 18.56 -9.86
C VAL A 157 -1.72 18.29 -9.06
N LEU A 158 -2.09 17.01 -8.94
CA LEU A 158 -3.13 16.51 -8.06
C LEU A 158 -2.58 15.33 -7.26
N LEU A 159 -2.78 15.38 -5.95
CA LEU A 159 -2.46 14.30 -5.04
C LEU A 159 -3.51 14.25 -3.94
N PHE A 160 -3.62 13.11 -3.27
CA PHE A 160 -4.61 12.86 -2.25
C PHE A 160 -4.09 11.87 -1.23
N ASP A 161 -4.65 11.92 -0.03
CA ASP A 161 -4.38 10.89 0.98
C ASP A 161 -5.25 9.65 0.67
N LEU A 162 -4.65 8.47 0.56
CA LEU A 162 -5.36 7.20 0.44
C LEU A 162 -6.32 7.01 1.63
N PHE A 163 -7.44 6.31 1.44
CA PHE A 163 -8.38 6.05 2.54
C PHE A 163 -7.66 5.44 3.77
N GLY A 164 -7.97 5.96 4.95
CA GLY A 164 -7.31 5.62 6.20
C GLY A 164 -5.89 6.18 6.38
N ARG A 165 -5.41 7.06 5.50
CA ARG A 165 -4.13 7.77 5.65
C ARG A 165 -4.37 9.26 5.77
N GLY A 166 -3.42 9.92 6.43
CA GLY A 166 -3.37 11.38 6.50
C GLY A 166 -4.67 11.99 7.01
N TYR A 167 -5.30 12.78 6.15
CA TYR A 167 -6.56 13.46 6.45
C TYR A 167 -7.78 12.89 5.71
N SER A 168 -7.65 11.77 5.01
CA SER A 168 -8.78 11.03 4.44
C SER A 168 -9.45 10.14 5.47
N ASP A 169 -10.77 10.00 5.44
CA ASP A 169 -11.49 9.09 6.34
C ASP A 169 -11.04 7.62 6.12
N GLY A 170 -11.21 6.77 7.13
CA GLY A 170 -10.99 5.33 7.03
C GLY A 170 -12.25 4.59 6.56
N VAL A 171 -12.05 3.52 5.79
CA VAL A 171 -13.11 2.60 5.35
C VAL A 171 -12.90 1.28 6.07
N SER A 172 -13.77 0.85 6.98
CA SER A 172 -13.51 -0.38 7.76
C SER A 172 -14.31 -1.60 7.36
N ASP A 173 -15.29 -1.43 6.48
CA ASP A 173 -16.21 -2.48 6.01
C ASP A 173 -15.88 -3.02 4.61
N LEU A 174 -14.84 -2.49 3.96
CA LEU A 174 -14.40 -2.93 2.62
C LEU A 174 -12.90 -3.25 2.59
N PRO A 175 -12.49 -4.20 1.73
CA PRO A 175 -11.07 -4.43 1.47
C PRO A 175 -10.46 -3.21 0.78
N HIS A 176 -9.23 -2.87 1.17
CA HIS A 176 -8.42 -1.86 0.50
C HIS A 176 -7.69 -2.47 -0.69
N ASP A 177 -8.45 -2.73 -1.75
CA ASP A 177 -8.01 -3.37 -2.98
C ASP A 177 -8.03 -2.42 -4.19
N GLU A 178 -7.74 -2.94 -5.38
CA GLU A 178 -7.74 -2.16 -6.61
C GLU A 178 -9.07 -1.46 -6.89
N ARG A 179 -10.21 -2.01 -6.45
CA ARG A 179 -11.55 -1.46 -6.69
C ARG A 179 -11.78 -0.24 -5.83
N LEU A 180 -11.42 -0.30 -4.55
CA LEU A 180 -11.55 0.82 -3.62
C LEU A 180 -10.63 1.98 -4.05
N TYR A 181 -9.36 1.69 -4.36
CA TYR A 181 -8.42 2.73 -4.77
C TYR A 181 -8.73 3.34 -6.14
N THR A 182 -9.17 2.53 -7.10
CA THR A 182 -9.67 3.04 -8.38
C THR A 182 -10.85 3.98 -8.18
N THR A 183 -11.79 3.60 -7.31
CA THR A 183 -12.94 4.44 -6.98
C THR A 183 -12.49 5.75 -6.34
N GLN A 184 -11.52 5.70 -5.42
CA GLN A 184 -10.95 6.89 -4.79
C GLN A 184 -10.33 7.84 -5.82
N ILE A 185 -9.55 7.32 -6.77
CA ILE A 185 -8.98 8.11 -7.86
C ILE A 185 -10.09 8.81 -8.66
N LEU A 186 -11.12 8.07 -9.08
CA LEU A 186 -12.23 8.65 -9.86
C LEU A 186 -12.97 9.75 -9.08
N LEU A 187 -13.21 9.56 -7.79
CA LEU A 187 -13.82 10.57 -6.91
C LEU A 187 -12.97 11.85 -6.86
N VAL A 188 -11.66 11.70 -6.69
CA VAL A 188 -10.74 12.85 -6.63
C VAL A 188 -10.63 13.58 -7.97
N LEU A 189 -10.53 12.86 -9.09
CA LEU A 189 -10.49 13.44 -10.43
C LEU A 189 -11.78 14.21 -10.77
N THR A 190 -12.95 13.63 -10.45
CA THR A 190 -14.25 14.24 -10.74
C THR A 190 -14.61 15.40 -9.81
N SER A 191 -13.95 15.51 -8.65
CA SER A 191 -14.10 16.66 -7.75
C SER A 191 -13.43 17.95 -8.25
N SER A 192 -12.53 17.85 -9.22
CA SER A 192 -11.81 19.01 -9.75
C SER A 192 -12.73 19.88 -10.60
N SER A 193 -12.51 21.20 -10.57
CA SER A 193 -13.14 22.12 -11.52
C SER A 193 -12.58 22.00 -12.93
N LEU A 194 -11.42 21.34 -13.09
CA LEU A 194 -10.79 21.08 -14.37
C LEU A 194 -11.17 19.70 -14.89
N SER A 195 -11.34 19.56 -16.20
CA SER A 195 -11.53 18.25 -16.82
C SER A 195 -10.21 17.47 -16.83
N TRP A 196 -10.06 16.49 -15.93
CA TRP A 196 -8.88 15.62 -15.89
C TRP A 196 -8.90 14.53 -16.97
N VAL A 197 -10.09 14.08 -17.36
CA VAL A 197 -10.26 12.96 -18.30
C VAL A 197 -10.27 13.38 -19.77
N GLY A 198 -10.44 14.68 -20.07
CA GLY A 198 -10.55 15.20 -21.44
C GLY A 198 -9.34 14.86 -22.30
N ASP A 199 -8.27 15.65 -22.20
CA ASP A 199 -7.03 15.37 -22.92
C ASP A 199 -6.25 14.20 -22.29
N GLY A 200 -6.69 13.66 -21.14
CA GLY A 200 -5.96 12.70 -20.34
C GLY A 200 -4.91 13.33 -19.41
N PHE A 201 -4.33 12.51 -18.52
CA PHE A 201 -3.33 12.92 -17.54
C PHE A 201 -2.20 11.89 -17.42
N HIS A 202 -1.08 12.30 -16.82
CA HIS A 202 0.02 11.42 -16.45
C HIS A 202 -0.22 10.91 -15.03
N ILE A 203 -0.03 9.61 -14.80
CA ILE A 203 -0.17 9.02 -13.47
C ILE A 203 1.20 8.63 -12.92
N LEU A 204 1.45 9.02 -11.68
CA LEU A 204 2.67 8.73 -10.94
C LEU A 204 2.32 7.98 -9.66
N GLY A 205 2.97 6.84 -9.44
CA GLY A 205 2.78 6.05 -8.23
C GLY A 205 4.10 5.72 -7.54
N PHE A 206 4.17 5.93 -6.22
CA PHE A 206 5.28 5.51 -5.37
C PHE A 206 4.93 4.27 -4.56
N SER A 207 5.79 3.23 -4.57
CA SER A 207 5.60 2.03 -3.75
C SER A 207 4.25 1.37 -4.03
N LEU A 208 3.39 1.16 -3.02
CA LEU A 208 2.00 0.72 -3.21
C LEU A 208 1.24 1.58 -4.23
N GLY A 209 1.46 2.90 -4.23
CA GLY A 209 0.88 3.82 -5.19
C GLY A 209 1.24 3.48 -6.63
N GLY A 210 2.40 2.86 -6.87
CA GLY A 210 2.81 2.31 -8.17
C GLY A 210 1.91 1.16 -8.62
N GLY A 211 1.64 0.19 -7.74
CA GLY A 211 0.69 -0.89 -8.01
C GLY A 211 -0.72 -0.37 -8.32
N ILE A 212 -1.20 0.58 -7.50
CA ILE A 212 -2.49 1.25 -7.73
C ILE A 212 -2.52 1.99 -9.07
N ALA A 213 -1.43 2.69 -9.41
CA ALA A 213 -1.31 3.40 -10.69
C ALA A 213 -1.38 2.44 -11.88
N VAL A 214 -0.73 1.27 -11.78
CA VAL A 214 -0.79 0.22 -12.80
C VAL A 214 -2.21 -0.32 -12.96
N ASP A 215 -2.89 -0.68 -11.86
CA ASP A 215 -4.28 -1.15 -11.92
C ASP A 215 -5.20 -0.13 -12.59
N PHE A 216 -5.12 1.13 -12.18
CA PHE A 216 -5.92 2.21 -12.75
C PHE A 216 -5.63 2.41 -14.24
N ALA A 217 -4.35 2.44 -14.60
CA ALA A 217 -3.91 2.68 -15.97
C ALA A 217 -4.29 1.56 -16.94
N VAL A 218 -4.48 0.34 -16.45
CA VAL A 218 -4.97 -0.82 -17.21
C VAL A 218 -6.49 -0.81 -17.31
N ALA A 219 -7.19 -0.42 -16.24
CA ALA A 219 -8.65 -0.33 -16.24
C ALA A 219 -9.18 0.87 -17.05
N PHE A 220 -8.47 1.99 -17.04
CA PHE A 220 -8.85 3.24 -17.71
C PHE A 220 -7.76 3.75 -18.67
N PRO A 221 -7.36 2.95 -19.67
CA PRO A 221 -6.22 3.28 -20.55
C PRO A 221 -6.46 4.55 -21.37
N LYS A 222 -7.72 4.95 -21.60
CA LYS A 222 -8.09 6.17 -22.32
C LYS A 222 -7.89 7.46 -21.51
N PHE A 223 -7.78 7.38 -20.19
CA PHE A 223 -7.61 8.55 -19.32
C PHE A 223 -6.13 8.84 -19.03
N VAL A 224 -5.27 7.83 -19.17
CA VAL A 224 -3.88 7.87 -18.73
C VAL A 224 -2.93 7.89 -19.93
N LYS A 225 -2.29 9.04 -20.17
CA LYS A 225 -1.27 9.23 -21.21
C LYS A 225 -0.03 8.38 -20.91
N ASP A 226 0.59 8.68 -19.77
CA ASP A 226 1.86 8.10 -19.35
C ASP A 226 1.77 7.56 -17.93
N VAL A 227 2.55 6.51 -17.68
CA VAL A 227 2.69 5.87 -16.37
C VAL A 227 4.13 6.04 -15.90
N ILE A 228 4.27 6.65 -14.72
CA ILE A 228 5.52 6.88 -14.01
C ILE A 228 5.49 6.07 -12.71
N LEU A 229 6.46 5.19 -12.53
CA LEU A 229 6.54 4.29 -11.40
C LEU A 229 7.82 4.55 -10.61
N LEU A 230 7.68 4.86 -9.32
CA LEU A 230 8.78 5.08 -8.40
C LEU A 230 8.81 3.93 -7.40
N ALA A 231 9.84 3.07 -7.47
CA ALA A 231 9.94 1.82 -6.70
C ALA A 231 8.58 1.11 -6.57
N PRO A 232 7.92 0.73 -7.68
CA PRO A 232 6.54 0.29 -7.65
C PRO A 232 6.36 -1.10 -7.03
N ALA A 233 5.26 -1.27 -6.30
CA ALA A 233 4.79 -2.58 -5.89
C ALA A 233 4.07 -3.32 -7.04
N GLY A 234 3.64 -4.56 -6.77
CA GLY A 234 2.85 -5.42 -7.67
C GLY A 234 3.66 -6.59 -8.23
N LEU A 235 4.97 -6.46 -8.31
CA LEU A 235 5.91 -7.53 -8.72
C LEU A 235 6.86 -7.93 -7.59
N ILE A 236 6.61 -7.50 -6.35
CA ILE A 236 7.41 -7.95 -5.20
C ILE A 236 7.25 -9.46 -5.07
N ARG A 237 8.37 -10.18 -5.02
CA ARG A 237 8.36 -11.64 -4.97
C ARG A 237 7.87 -12.15 -3.62
N GLU A 238 7.18 -13.28 -3.64
CA GLU A 238 6.47 -13.82 -2.48
C GLU A 238 7.43 -14.24 -1.33
N GLU A 239 8.66 -14.62 -1.68
CA GLU A 239 9.73 -15.00 -0.75
C GLU A 239 10.12 -13.90 0.24
N HIS A 240 10.01 -12.62 -0.15
CA HIS A 240 10.35 -11.49 0.72
C HIS A 240 9.36 -11.27 1.86
N PHE A 241 8.18 -11.86 1.78
CA PHE A 241 7.18 -11.77 2.84
C PHE A 241 7.37 -12.84 3.93
N GLY A 242 8.39 -13.70 3.81
CA GLY A 242 8.64 -14.81 4.71
C GLY A 242 7.52 -15.86 4.68
N TRP A 243 7.77 -17.01 5.31
CA TRP A 243 6.83 -18.13 5.30
C TRP A 243 5.48 -17.78 5.97
N LYS A 244 5.50 -16.92 7.00
CA LYS A 244 4.27 -16.43 7.65
C LYS A 244 3.54 -15.41 6.79
N GLY A 245 4.21 -14.52 6.05
CA GLY A 245 3.54 -13.58 5.14
C GLY A 245 2.90 -14.27 3.94
N LYS A 246 3.57 -15.28 3.40
CA LYS A 246 2.99 -16.19 2.42
C LYS A 246 1.79 -16.95 3.00
N MET A 247 1.92 -17.50 4.21
CA MET A 247 0.81 -18.13 4.93
C MET A 247 -0.32 -17.14 5.24
N MET A 248 -0.02 -15.88 5.53
CA MET A 248 -1.01 -14.82 5.79
C MET A 248 -1.84 -14.53 4.53
N ARG A 249 -1.22 -14.49 3.35
CA ARG A 249 -1.94 -14.30 2.07
C ARG A 249 -2.66 -15.55 1.57
N GLU A 250 -2.11 -16.74 1.81
CA GLU A 250 -2.65 -18.00 1.28
C GLU A 250 -3.68 -18.69 2.21
N TRP A 251 -3.74 -18.35 3.51
CA TRP A 251 -4.57 -19.06 4.50
C TRP A 251 -5.89 -18.35 4.82
N TRP A 252 -7.01 -19.04 4.62
CA TRP A 252 -8.36 -18.59 4.99
C TRP A 252 -8.52 -18.54 6.52
N PHE A 253 -8.47 -17.35 7.10
CA PHE A 253 -8.91 -17.07 8.46
C PHE A 253 -9.97 -15.96 8.40
N PRO A 254 -10.82 -15.82 9.42
CA PRO A 254 -11.78 -14.72 9.46
C PRO A 254 -11.05 -13.36 9.45
N ASP A 255 -11.32 -12.54 8.43
CA ASP A 255 -10.66 -11.24 8.19
C ASP A 255 -10.59 -10.34 9.44
N GLY A 256 -11.62 -10.40 10.29
CA GLY A 256 -11.70 -9.62 11.54
C GLY A 256 -10.67 -10.00 12.61
N LEU A 257 -10.27 -11.27 12.71
CA LEU A 257 -9.27 -11.70 13.72
C LEU A 257 -7.86 -11.25 13.32
N TRP A 258 -7.55 -11.29 12.02
CA TRP A 258 -6.24 -10.86 11.53
C TRP A 258 -6.07 -9.36 11.48
N GLY A 259 -7.09 -8.63 11.05
CA GLY A 259 -7.11 -7.17 11.15
C GLY A 259 -6.82 -6.71 12.59
N TRP A 260 -7.34 -7.44 13.59
CA TRP A 260 -7.06 -7.16 15.01
C TRP A 260 -5.59 -7.43 15.42
N ILE A 261 -4.98 -8.54 14.98
CA ILE A 261 -3.57 -8.86 15.31
C ILE A 261 -2.63 -7.83 14.67
N LEU A 262 -2.80 -7.55 13.38
CA LEU A 262 -1.94 -6.62 12.66
C LEU A 262 -2.13 -5.19 13.17
N ARG A 263 -3.36 -4.80 13.51
CA ARG A 263 -3.66 -3.53 14.20
C ARG A 263 -2.94 -3.40 15.53
N SER A 264 -2.98 -4.44 16.36
CA SER A 264 -2.35 -4.43 17.68
C SER A 264 -0.82 -4.30 17.58
N ARG A 265 -0.21 -4.90 16.54
CA ARG A 265 1.23 -4.83 16.30
C ARG A 265 1.70 -3.49 15.71
N ILE A 266 0.98 -2.93 14.73
CA ILE A 266 1.29 -1.61 14.16
C ILE A 266 1.17 -0.52 15.23
N SER A 267 0.13 -0.62 16.07
CA SER A 267 -0.04 0.32 17.20
C SER A 267 1.13 0.20 18.18
N GLY A 268 1.49 -1.04 18.56
CA GLY A 268 2.59 -1.28 19.49
C GLY A 268 3.99 -0.89 18.99
N ALA A 269 4.25 -0.92 17.68
CA ALA A 269 5.56 -0.57 17.10
C ALA A 269 5.98 0.89 17.40
N TYR A 270 5.02 1.79 17.61
CA TYR A 270 5.28 3.20 17.88
C TYR A 270 5.05 3.63 19.33
N ASP A 271 4.50 2.76 20.18
CA ASP A 271 4.19 3.05 21.59
C ASP A 271 5.43 3.05 22.49
N GLY A 272 6.57 2.50 22.04
CA GLY A 272 7.80 2.31 22.83
C GLY A 272 8.96 3.29 22.57
N VAL A 273 8.84 4.25 21.64
CA VAL A 273 9.95 5.14 21.25
C VAL A 273 9.82 6.51 21.95
N PRO A 274 10.79 6.93 22.79
CA PRO A 274 10.75 8.23 23.47
C PRO A 274 10.75 9.41 22.48
N ASN A 275 10.03 10.49 22.81
CA ASN A 275 10.15 11.77 22.11
C ASN A 275 11.61 12.28 22.18
N PRO A 276 12.31 12.55 21.07
CA PRO A 276 13.56 13.29 21.13
C PRO A 276 13.23 14.72 21.59
N SER A 277 13.53 15.01 22.85
CA SER A 277 13.44 16.34 23.43
C SER A 277 14.39 17.29 22.69
N PHE A 278 13.84 18.36 22.12
CA PHE A 278 14.58 19.50 21.59
C PHE A 278 15.65 19.95 22.61
N SER A 279 16.92 19.89 22.21
CA SER A 279 18.02 20.57 22.91
C SER A 279 18.92 21.23 21.85
N PRO A 280 19.21 22.55 21.95
CA PRO A 280 20.09 23.23 21.01
C PRO A 280 21.56 22.82 21.24
N PRO A 281 22.42 22.85 20.21
CA PRO A 281 23.75 22.28 20.30
C PRO A 281 24.65 23.18 21.15
N THR A 282 25.25 22.61 22.21
CA THR A 282 26.38 23.25 22.90
C THR A 282 27.64 22.43 22.68
N SER A 283 28.64 23.15 22.17
CA SER A 283 30.06 22.83 21.94
C SER A 283 30.63 21.53 22.51
N THR A 284 31.27 20.81 21.59
CA THR A 284 32.29 19.77 21.71
C THR A 284 33.24 19.95 22.91
N ARG A 285 33.39 18.91 23.72
CA ARG A 285 34.64 18.64 24.45
C ARG A 285 34.85 17.14 24.62
N VAL A 286 35.98 16.67 24.09
CA VAL A 286 36.54 15.33 24.18
C VAL A 286 36.92 15.02 25.63
N SER A 287 36.60 13.83 26.11
CA SER A 287 37.36 13.11 27.17
C SER A 287 36.99 11.62 27.15
N ASP A 288 38.00 10.77 26.94
CA ASP A 288 37.95 9.31 27.06
C ASP A 288 37.74 8.86 28.51
N SER A 289 37.09 7.70 28.73
CA SER A 289 37.69 6.54 29.43
C SER A 289 36.69 5.38 29.62
N GLN A 290 37.29 4.20 29.81
CA GLN A 290 36.80 2.83 29.69
C GLN A 290 35.81 2.32 30.75
N ALA A 291 35.11 1.24 30.33
CA ALA A 291 34.68 0.03 31.04
C ALA A 291 33.46 0.10 31.99
N ASP A 292 32.41 -0.67 31.70
CA ASP A 292 32.27 -2.05 32.20
C ASP A 292 31.14 -2.80 31.48
N ASP A 293 31.41 -4.07 31.16
CA ASP A 293 30.49 -5.05 30.58
C ASP A 293 29.43 -5.49 31.60
N GLU A 294 28.15 -5.29 31.30
CA GLU A 294 27.09 -6.15 31.81
C GLU A 294 26.20 -6.68 30.67
N GLN A 295 26.31 -7.99 30.52
CA GLN A 295 25.69 -8.86 29.54
C GLN A 295 24.20 -9.04 29.85
N TYR A 296 23.31 -8.33 29.15
CA TYR A 296 21.87 -8.67 29.11
C TYR A 296 21.56 -9.51 27.88
N GLY A 297 21.25 -10.79 28.12
CA GLY A 297 20.97 -11.78 27.09
C GLY A 297 19.69 -11.51 26.30
N SER A 298 19.86 -11.34 24.99
CA SER A 298 19.01 -11.75 23.88
C SER A 298 17.48 -11.76 24.07
N GLN A 299 16.83 -10.71 23.56
CA GLN A 299 15.51 -10.78 22.90
C GLN A 299 15.61 -10.50 21.39
N GLY A 300 16.78 -10.72 20.80
CA GLY A 300 17.03 -10.51 19.37
C GLY A 300 16.66 -11.73 18.55
N GLN A 301 15.36 -12.04 18.42
CA GLN A 301 14.92 -13.01 17.41
C GLN A 301 13.43 -12.96 17.02
N VAL A 302 12.67 -11.93 17.39
CA VAL A 302 11.21 -11.90 17.17
C VAL A 302 10.71 -10.76 16.27
N ASP A 303 11.60 -9.90 15.76
CA ASP A 303 11.22 -8.65 15.06
C ASP A 303 11.40 -8.66 13.53
N SER A 304 11.74 -9.79 12.91
CA SER A 304 11.93 -9.89 11.44
C SER A 304 10.63 -10.02 10.62
N GLU A 305 9.44 -9.98 11.25
CA GLU A 305 8.18 -10.42 10.61
C GLU A 305 7.25 -9.28 10.15
N LEU A 306 7.61 -8.01 10.35
CA LEU A 306 6.92 -6.83 9.80
C LEU A 306 7.82 -5.97 8.88
N THR A 307 9.10 -6.30 8.83
CA THR A 307 10.19 -5.52 8.21
C THR A 307 10.09 -5.39 6.69
N THR A 308 9.33 -6.28 6.02
CA THR A 308 9.12 -6.21 4.56
C THR A 308 7.84 -5.51 4.12
N ALA A 309 6.96 -5.12 5.06
CA ALA A 309 5.73 -4.38 4.78
C ALA A 309 5.80 -2.92 5.26
N VAL A 310 6.61 -2.65 6.27
CA VAL A 310 6.96 -1.32 6.76
C VAL A 310 8.44 -1.13 6.46
N PRO A 311 8.86 -0.07 5.74
CA PRO A 311 10.26 0.29 5.61
C PRO A 311 10.79 0.77 6.99
N ALA A 312 11.00 -0.16 7.90
CA ALA A 312 11.73 0.04 9.14
C ALA A 312 12.89 -0.95 9.08
N SER A 313 14.10 -0.47 8.74
CA SER A 313 15.25 -1.35 8.62
C SER A 313 15.56 -1.96 9.98
N SER A 314 15.70 -3.28 9.99
CA SER A 314 16.30 -4.02 11.11
C SER A 314 17.76 -3.57 11.26
N THR A 315 18.11 -3.09 12.46
CA THR A 315 19.47 -3.05 13.03
C THR A 315 20.63 -3.08 12.02
N SER A 316 21.04 -1.91 11.53
CA SER A 316 22.31 -1.76 10.85
C SER A 316 23.46 -2.14 11.79
N THR A 317 24.20 -3.19 11.45
CA THR A 317 25.53 -3.42 12.00
C THR A 317 26.45 -2.26 11.63
N SER A 318 26.78 -1.44 12.64
CA SER A 318 27.79 -0.38 12.82
C SER A 318 28.76 0.08 11.70
N SER A 319 28.43 0.05 10.40
CA SER A 319 29.33 0.60 9.36
C SER A 319 28.67 1.37 8.21
N ASP A 320 27.34 1.39 8.08
CA ASP A 320 26.66 2.21 7.07
C ASP A 320 26.20 3.55 7.68
N THR A 321 26.72 4.66 7.17
CA THR A 321 26.37 6.04 7.57
C THR A 321 25.03 6.52 6.99
N ARG A 322 24.18 5.58 6.56
CA ARG A 322 22.91 5.86 5.88
C ARG A 322 21.80 6.09 6.91
N LEU A 323 21.00 7.15 6.70
CA LEU A 323 19.82 7.41 7.51
C LEU A 323 18.78 6.33 7.25
N SER A 324 18.13 5.84 8.31
CA SER A 324 16.98 4.95 8.20
C SER A 324 15.81 5.66 7.51
N PHE A 325 14.92 4.91 6.86
CA PHE A 325 13.70 5.45 6.26
C PHE A 325 12.87 6.26 7.27
N ASP A 326 12.76 5.79 8.52
CA ASP A 326 12.03 6.48 9.59
C ASP A 326 12.69 7.80 10.04
N ASP A 327 14.01 7.91 9.91
CA ASP A 327 14.79 9.10 10.29
C ASP A 327 14.91 10.12 9.16
N THR A 328 14.41 9.77 7.97
CA THR A 328 14.46 10.62 6.78
C THR A 328 13.56 11.85 6.95
N PRO A 329 14.06 13.08 6.68
CA PRO A 329 13.23 14.28 6.63
C PRO A 329 12.11 14.16 5.57
N ILE A 330 10.87 14.43 5.96
CA ILE A 330 9.69 14.23 5.10
C ILE A 330 9.60 15.25 3.96
N SER A 331 10.14 16.45 4.16
CA SER A 331 10.05 17.57 3.23
C SER A 331 11.15 18.59 3.51
N SER A 332 11.62 19.27 2.47
CA SER A 332 12.53 20.42 2.60
C SER A 332 11.91 21.59 3.37
N LEU A 333 10.57 21.71 3.40
CA LEU A 333 9.86 22.71 4.21
C LEU A 333 9.76 22.33 5.70
N LEU A 334 9.89 21.04 6.02
CA LEU A 334 9.84 20.51 7.37
C LEU A 334 11.10 19.67 7.65
N PRO A 335 12.30 20.29 7.64
CA PRO A 335 13.57 19.55 7.71
C PRO A 335 13.77 18.84 9.06
N HIS A 336 13.01 19.23 10.08
CA HIS A 336 13.03 18.61 11.41
C HIS A 336 11.94 17.57 11.62
N THR A 337 11.08 17.35 10.62
CA THR A 337 10.02 16.35 10.67
C THR A 337 10.44 15.13 9.88
N THR A 338 10.50 13.98 10.54
CA THR A 338 10.89 12.73 9.86
C THR A 338 9.67 11.92 9.40
N VAL A 339 9.89 10.98 8.48
CA VAL A 339 8.87 10.03 8.05
C VAL A 339 8.29 9.25 9.23
N GLY A 340 9.14 8.76 10.13
CA GLY A 340 8.73 8.04 11.32
C GLY A 340 7.86 8.88 12.27
N GLN A 341 8.08 10.20 12.35
CA GLN A 341 7.21 11.10 13.13
C GLN A 341 5.82 11.25 12.50
N VAL A 342 5.73 11.32 11.17
CA VAL A 342 4.44 11.35 10.46
C VAL A 342 3.69 10.02 10.62
N MET A 343 4.39 8.89 10.49
CA MET A 343 3.81 7.56 10.69
C MET A 343 3.34 7.35 12.13
N ARG A 344 4.13 7.76 13.13
CA ARG A 344 3.71 7.76 14.54
C ARG A 344 2.47 8.61 14.76
N TRP A 345 2.41 9.82 14.19
CA TRP A 345 1.24 10.68 14.29
C TRP A 345 -0.01 10.01 13.68
N GLN A 346 0.09 9.37 12.51
CA GLN A 346 -1.04 8.65 11.91
C GLN A 346 -1.52 7.51 12.82
N THR A 347 -0.61 6.70 13.36
CA THR A 347 -0.96 5.60 14.27
C THR A 347 -1.70 6.09 15.51
N GLN A 348 -1.31 7.24 16.05
CA GLN A 348 -1.90 7.80 17.27
C GLN A 348 -3.21 8.54 17.02
N GLN A 349 -3.31 9.29 15.93
CA GLN A 349 -4.41 10.24 15.70
C GLN A 349 -5.45 9.72 14.70
N HIS A 350 -5.05 8.82 13.80
CA HIS A 350 -5.93 8.28 12.77
C HIS A 350 -6.40 6.86 13.12
N GLN A 351 -7.59 6.75 13.70
CA GLN A 351 -8.15 5.46 14.14
C GLN A 351 -8.29 4.42 13.02
N GLY A 352 -8.52 4.87 11.77
CA GLY A 352 -8.58 4.01 10.59
C GLY A 352 -7.24 3.53 10.03
N TYR A 353 -6.09 4.09 10.44
CA TYR A 353 -4.79 3.84 9.81
C TYR A 353 -4.36 2.39 9.88
N ALA A 354 -4.35 1.82 11.07
CA ALA A 354 -3.89 0.45 11.27
C ALA A 354 -4.74 -0.58 10.49
N ASN A 355 -6.06 -0.36 10.39
CA ASN A 355 -6.94 -1.21 9.60
C ASN A 355 -6.69 -1.06 8.09
N ALA A 356 -6.57 0.19 7.61
CA ALA A 356 -6.33 0.47 6.20
C ALA A 356 -4.97 -0.06 5.74
N PHE A 357 -3.93 0.09 6.56
CA PHE A 357 -2.61 -0.48 6.33
C PHE A 357 -2.69 -2.00 6.23
N ALA A 358 -3.26 -2.66 7.24
CA ALA A 358 -3.41 -4.10 7.29
C ALA A 358 -4.18 -4.64 6.07
N SER A 359 -5.31 -4.02 5.76
CA SER A 359 -6.14 -4.39 4.62
C SER A 359 -5.40 -4.23 3.29
N SER A 360 -4.56 -3.20 3.15
CA SER A 360 -3.77 -3.00 1.94
C SER A 360 -2.70 -4.08 1.74
N ILE A 361 -2.04 -4.51 2.83
CA ILE A 361 -1.09 -5.64 2.78
C ILE A 361 -1.77 -6.91 2.28
N MET A 362 -3.03 -7.12 2.65
CA MET A 362 -3.77 -8.34 2.33
C MET A 362 -4.37 -8.34 0.92
N TYR A 363 -4.92 -7.21 0.47
CA TYR A 363 -5.77 -7.17 -0.73
C TYR A 363 -5.27 -6.25 -1.84
N ALA A 364 -4.33 -5.36 -1.58
CA ALA A 364 -3.84 -4.45 -2.62
C ALA A 364 -2.79 -5.10 -3.52
N SER A 365 -2.50 -4.43 -4.64
CA SER A 365 -1.56 -4.86 -5.67
C SER A 365 -0.10 -4.73 -5.26
N ILE A 366 0.32 -5.56 -4.29
CA ILE A 366 1.67 -5.58 -3.73
C ILE A 366 2.55 -6.64 -4.41
N SER A 367 1.98 -7.80 -4.73
CA SER A 367 2.69 -8.93 -5.36
C SER A 367 1.80 -9.63 -6.40
N GLY A 368 2.39 -10.47 -7.24
CA GLY A 368 1.66 -11.36 -8.16
C GLY A 368 0.88 -10.68 -9.30
N ARG A 369 1.16 -9.42 -9.63
CA ARG A 369 0.40 -8.64 -10.63
C ARG A 369 1.00 -8.63 -12.04
N LYS A 370 1.76 -9.66 -12.41
CA LYS A 370 2.44 -9.75 -13.73
C LYS A 370 1.49 -9.57 -14.92
N GLU A 371 0.30 -10.19 -14.88
CA GLU A 371 -0.70 -10.03 -15.95
C GLU A 371 -1.27 -8.61 -16.04
N THR A 372 -1.43 -7.93 -14.90
CA THR A 372 -1.82 -6.52 -14.89
C THR A 372 -0.72 -5.66 -15.54
N TYR A 373 0.55 -5.87 -15.19
CA TYR A 373 1.67 -5.16 -15.82
C TYR A 373 1.72 -5.36 -17.34
N LYS A 374 1.44 -6.58 -17.84
CA LYS A 374 1.32 -6.87 -19.29
C LYS A 374 0.20 -6.05 -19.97
N GLY A 375 -0.84 -5.70 -19.22
CA GLY A 375 -1.96 -4.87 -19.68
C GLY A 375 -1.63 -3.38 -19.88
N LEU A 376 -0.47 -2.88 -19.40
CA LEU A 376 -0.10 -1.46 -19.49
C LEU A 376 -0.02 -0.92 -20.93
N TRP A 377 0.13 -1.82 -21.91
CA TRP A 377 0.19 -1.49 -23.34
C TRP A 377 -1.11 -1.86 -24.09
N GLY A 378 -2.22 -1.94 -23.37
CA GLY A 378 -3.57 -2.19 -23.92
C GLY A 378 -3.96 -3.67 -24.01
N PRO A 379 -5.17 -3.97 -24.54
CA PRO A 379 -5.67 -5.35 -24.68
C PRO A 379 -4.74 -6.23 -25.52
N TRP A 380 -4.78 -7.55 -25.33
CA TRP A 380 -4.08 -8.50 -26.21
C TRP A 380 -4.80 -8.51 -27.57
N ILE A 381 -4.41 -7.60 -28.46
CA ILE A 381 -4.98 -7.56 -29.80
C ILE A 381 -4.26 -8.64 -30.61
N SER A 382 -4.88 -9.83 -30.68
CA SER A 382 -4.73 -10.71 -31.83
C SER A 382 -5.21 -9.93 -33.04
N SER A 383 -4.27 -9.62 -33.93
CA SER A 383 -4.48 -8.97 -35.21
C SER A 383 -5.76 -9.45 -35.93
N VAL A 384 -6.84 -8.66 -35.94
CA VAL A 384 -7.76 -8.41 -37.07
C VAL A 384 -8.68 -7.22 -36.70
N GLY A 385 -8.58 -6.11 -37.45
CA GLY A 385 -9.80 -5.44 -37.94
C GLY A 385 -10.42 -4.24 -37.21
N GLU A 386 -9.85 -3.70 -36.12
CA GLU A 386 -10.39 -2.44 -35.54
C GLU A 386 -9.54 -1.24 -35.93
N GLU A 387 -10.20 -0.22 -36.49
CA GLU A 387 -9.61 1.05 -36.88
C GLU A 387 -8.78 1.63 -35.73
N LYS A 388 -7.52 1.95 -36.05
CA LYS A 388 -6.58 2.59 -35.13
C LYS A 388 -7.13 3.94 -34.71
N SER A 389 -7.83 3.98 -33.58
CA SER A 389 -7.90 5.18 -32.77
C SER A 389 -6.46 5.53 -32.37
N GLU A 390 -5.82 6.44 -33.11
CA GLU A 390 -4.46 6.96 -32.85
C GLU A 390 -4.29 7.54 -31.44
N HIS A 391 -5.39 7.80 -30.72
CA HIS A 391 -5.37 8.70 -29.59
C HIS A 391 -4.87 8.16 -28.25
N ASN A 392 -4.56 6.88 -28.03
CA ASN A 392 -4.02 6.43 -26.74
C ASN A 392 -3.42 5.01 -26.79
N LYS A 393 -2.34 4.82 -27.55
CA LYS A 393 -1.49 3.63 -27.35
C LYS A 393 -0.28 4.07 -26.54
N ARG A 394 -0.28 3.79 -25.23
CA ARG A 394 0.90 4.01 -24.38
C ARG A 394 2.07 3.26 -24.98
N GLU A 395 3.10 3.97 -25.39
CA GLU A 395 4.26 3.35 -26.05
C GLU A 395 5.30 2.94 -25.04
N LYS A 396 5.53 3.80 -24.04
CA LYS A 396 6.61 3.68 -23.07
C LYS A 396 6.15 4.03 -21.65
N ILE A 397 6.75 3.40 -20.65
CA ILE A 397 6.58 3.75 -19.24
C ILE A 397 7.92 4.18 -18.64
N LEU A 398 7.89 5.00 -17.57
CA LEU A 398 9.08 5.36 -16.80
C LEU A 398 9.09 4.57 -15.50
N VAL A 399 10.19 3.89 -15.22
CA VAL A 399 10.42 3.22 -13.93
C VAL A 399 11.71 3.76 -13.32
N ILE A 400 11.60 4.25 -12.09
CA ILE A 400 12.72 4.78 -11.30
C ILE A 400 12.83 3.96 -10.02
N VAL A 401 14.03 3.49 -9.70
CA VAL A 401 14.33 2.70 -8.48
C VAL A 401 15.53 3.29 -7.73
N GLY A 402 15.63 3.00 -6.43
CA GLY A 402 16.84 3.26 -5.64
C GLY A 402 17.87 2.15 -5.84
N GLU A 403 19.16 2.50 -5.88
CA GLU A 403 20.26 1.53 -5.99
C GLU A 403 20.35 0.56 -4.81
N HIS A 404 19.91 0.99 -3.62
CA HIS A 404 20.00 0.21 -2.38
C HIS A 404 18.63 0.08 -1.69
N ASP A 405 17.57 0.03 -2.49
CA ASP A 405 16.21 -0.18 -1.99
C ASP A 405 16.08 -1.61 -1.43
N ASP A 406 15.75 -1.70 -0.14
CA ASP A 406 15.60 -2.95 0.61
C ASP A 406 14.17 -3.52 0.55
N VAL A 407 13.22 -2.75 0.03
CA VAL A 407 11.82 -3.15 -0.14
C VAL A 407 11.57 -3.58 -1.59
N ILE A 408 12.06 -2.79 -2.55
CA ILE A 408 11.92 -3.02 -3.99
C ILE A 408 13.30 -3.23 -4.59
N ILE A 409 13.73 -4.48 -4.61
CA ILE A 409 15.04 -4.87 -5.12
C ILE A 409 15.08 -4.60 -6.62
N ALA A 410 15.96 -3.67 -7.04
CA ALA A 410 16.03 -3.15 -8.39
C ALA A 410 16.25 -4.25 -9.43
N GLU A 411 17.17 -5.18 -9.15
CA GLU A 411 17.53 -6.28 -10.04
C GLU A 411 16.35 -7.24 -10.27
N GLU A 412 15.64 -7.58 -9.21
CA GLU A 412 14.48 -8.48 -9.28
C GLU A 412 13.32 -7.85 -10.03
N LEU A 413 13.02 -6.58 -9.74
CA LEU A 413 11.98 -5.84 -10.44
C LEU A 413 12.31 -5.71 -11.94
N GLU A 414 13.58 -5.46 -12.27
CA GLU A 414 14.02 -5.38 -13.67
C GLU A 414 13.86 -6.72 -14.39
N GLU A 415 14.23 -7.84 -13.75
CA GLU A 415 14.04 -9.20 -14.28
C GLU A 415 12.56 -9.54 -14.50
N ASP A 416 11.70 -9.22 -13.53
CA ASP A 416 10.28 -9.52 -13.60
C ASP A 416 9.57 -8.67 -14.66
N LEU A 417 9.97 -7.40 -14.81
CA LEU A 417 9.50 -6.52 -15.89
C LEU A 417 10.01 -6.96 -17.26
N LYS A 418 11.28 -7.36 -17.39
CA LYS A 418 11.82 -7.94 -18.63
C LYS A 418 11.00 -9.15 -19.05
N THR A 419 10.72 -10.04 -18.11
CA THR A 419 9.89 -11.22 -18.33
C THR A 419 8.48 -10.83 -18.77
N ALA A 420 7.84 -9.86 -18.11
CA ALA A 420 6.52 -9.38 -18.48
C ALA A 420 6.49 -8.78 -19.90
N VAL A 421 7.49 -7.96 -20.27
CA VAL A 421 7.62 -7.37 -21.61
C VAL A 421 7.86 -8.45 -22.66
N MET A 422 8.76 -9.41 -22.40
CA MET A 422 9.06 -10.51 -23.33
C MET A 422 7.84 -11.41 -23.55
N GLU A 423 7.10 -11.78 -22.51
CA GLU A 423 5.86 -12.54 -22.66
C GLU A 423 4.77 -11.78 -23.42
N ARG A 424 4.78 -10.45 -23.30
CA ARG A 424 3.78 -9.60 -23.94
C ARG A 424 4.05 -9.41 -25.43
N PHE A 425 5.31 -9.20 -25.82
CA PHE A 425 5.66 -8.78 -27.18
C PHE A 425 6.50 -9.81 -27.95
N GLY A 426 6.95 -10.89 -27.30
CA GLY A 426 7.84 -11.89 -27.88
C GLY A 426 9.31 -11.45 -27.92
N THR A 427 10.17 -12.36 -28.36
CA THR A 427 11.56 -12.08 -28.72
C THR A 427 11.63 -11.60 -30.16
N ARG A 428 12.50 -10.63 -30.45
CA ARG A 428 12.80 -10.21 -31.82
C ARG A 428 14.12 -10.79 -32.30
N ASP A 429 14.21 -11.03 -33.60
CA ASP A 429 15.41 -11.55 -34.27
C ASP A 429 16.46 -10.45 -34.57
N ASP A 430 16.14 -9.18 -34.34
CA ASP A 430 16.88 -8.00 -34.83
C ASP A 430 17.83 -7.35 -33.80
N GLU A 431 18.20 -8.08 -32.73
CA GLU A 431 19.00 -7.57 -31.60
C GLU A 431 18.40 -6.33 -30.88
N SER A 432 17.19 -5.87 -31.24
CA SER A 432 16.56 -4.72 -30.60
C SER A 432 16.09 -5.08 -29.19
N ASP A 433 16.54 -4.30 -28.20
CA ASP A 433 16.11 -4.48 -26.81
C ASP A 433 14.70 -3.93 -26.61
N ILE A 434 13.71 -4.80 -26.78
CA ILE A 434 12.30 -4.45 -26.59
C ILE A 434 11.99 -3.92 -25.18
N PHE A 435 12.79 -4.30 -24.18
CA PHE A 435 12.68 -3.73 -22.85
C PHE A 435 13.02 -2.23 -22.87
N ALA A 436 14.12 -1.85 -23.50
CA ALA A 436 14.52 -0.44 -23.65
C ALA A 436 13.55 0.38 -24.54
N GLU A 437 12.84 -0.27 -25.47
CA GLU A 437 11.75 0.37 -26.24
C GLU A 437 10.54 0.68 -25.36
N LYS A 438 10.13 -0.26 -24.49
CA LYS A 438 8.90 -0.18 -23.71
C LYS A 438 9.05 0.45 -22.33
N ILE A 439 10.26 0.44 -21.78
CA ILE A 439 10.54 0.91 -20.42
C ILE A 439 11.75 1.85 -20.46
N THR A 440 11.55 3.06 -19.95
CA THR A 440 12.65 3.94 -19.57
C THR A 440 13.04 3.58 -18.14
N TRP A 441 14.15 2.87 -17.98
CA TRP A 441 14.67 2.48 -16.67
C TRP A 441 15.65 3.54 -16.13
N LYS A 442 15.50 3.90 -14.85
CA LYS A 442 16.39 4.81 -14.14
C LYS A 442 16.69 4.30 -12.74
N VAL A 443 17.96 4.41 -12.34
CA VAL A 443 18.42 4.08 -11.00
C VAL A 443 18.97 5.34 -10.35
N ILE A 444 18.47 5.68 -9.17
CA ILE A 444 18.99 6.78 -8.35
C ILE A 444 20.14 6.23 -7.52
N LYS A 445 21.33 6.74 -7.81
CA LYS A 445 22.56 6.27 -7.16
C LYS A 445 22.59 6.64 -5.68
N SER A 446 23.05 5.70 -4.87
CA SER A 446 23.21 5.86 -3.43
C SER A 446 21.92 6.32 -2.74
N ALA A 447 20.78 5.77 -3.15
CA ALA A 447 19.47 6.03 -2.54
C ALA A 447 18.72 4.71 -2.30
N GLY A 448 17.96 4.64 -1.21
CA GLY A 448 17.08 3.53 -0.89
C GLY A 448 15.62 3.80 -1.27
N HIS A 449 14.68 3.16 -0.58
CA HIS A 449 13.24 3.30 -0.84
C HIS A 449 12.72 4.74 -0.64
N GLU A 450 13.43 5.54 0.15
CA GLU A 450 13.12 6.94 0.47
C GLU A 450 13.42 7.94 -0.67
N PHE A 451 14.00 7.50 -1.79
CA PHE A 451 14.47 8.41 -2.85
C PHE A 451 13.41 9.41 -3.37
N PRO A 452 12.10 9.10 -3.47
CA PRO A 452 11.11 10.09 -3.91
C PRO A 452 10.88 11.21 -2.88
N ILE A 453 11.21 10.94 -1.61
CA ILE A 453 11.09 11.85 -0.48
C ILE A 453 12.33 12.75 -0.42
N THR A 454 13.52 12.13 -0.38
CA THR A 454 14.81 12.83 -0.19
C THR A 454 15.32 13.49 -1.45
N ARG A 455 15.00 12.93 -2.62
CA ARG A 455 15.51 13.36 -3.93
C ARG A 455 14.40 13.80 -4.86
N GLY A 456 13.33 14.38 -4.31
CA GLY A 456 12.15 14.82 -5.06
C GLY A 456 12.49 15.72 -6.26
N GLU A 457 13.47 16.61 -6.15
CA GLU A 457 13.91 17.48 -7.25
C GLU A 457 14.62 16.71 -8.38
N GLU A 458 15.53 15.79 -8.03
CA GLU A 458 16.22 14.93 -9.01
C GLU A 458 15.22 14.05 -9.76
N VAL A 459 14.27 13.47 -9.01
CA VAL A 459 13.18 12.65 -9.56
C VAL A 459 12.26 13.47 -10.46
N ALA A 460 11.88 14.68 -10.05
CA ALA A 460 11.06 15.59 -10.86
C ALA A 460 11.74 15.92 -12.20
N SER A 461 13.06 16.16 -12.19
CA SER A 461 13.84 16.44 -13.39
C SER A 461 13.86 15.25 -14.37
N LEU A 462 14.01 14.02 -13.86
CA LEU A 462 13.92 12.81 -14.68
C LEU A 462 12.51 12.64 -15.30
N ILE A 463 11.47 12.96 -14.55
CA ILE A 463 10.08 12.92 -15.02
C ILE A 463 9.84 14.00 -16.08
N GLY A 464 10.28 15.23 -15.85
CA GLY A 464 10.17 16.32 -16.82
C GLY A 464 10.84 15.96 -18.14
N LYS A 465 12.05 15.39 -18.09
CA LYS A 465 12.74 14.87 -19.28
C LYS A 465 11.96 13.77 -20.00
N PHE A 466 11.31 12.86 -19.27
CA PHE A 466 10.50 11.79 -19.85
C PHE A 466 9.22 12.32 -20.50
N LEU A 467 8.58 13.31 -19.89
CA LEU A 467 7.36 13.95 -20.39
C LEU A 467 7.63 15.02 -21.46
N GLY A 468 8.89 15.43 -21.64
CA GLY A 468 9.29 16.47 -22.58
C GLY A 468 8.92 17.89 -22.13
N ILE A 469 8.96 18.16 -20.82
CA ILE A 469 8.50 19.42 -20.18
C ILE A 469 9.54 20.07 -19.27
#